data_AF-F6GFS0-F1
#
_entry.id   AF-F6GFS0-F1
#
_cell.length_a   1.000
_cell.length_b   1.000
_cell.length_c   1.000
_cell.angle_alpha   90.00
_cell.angle_beta   90.00
_cell.angle_gamma   90.00
#
_symmetry.space_group_name_H-M   'P 1'
#
loop_
_entity.id
_entity.type
_entity.pdbx_description
1 polymer ?
#
loop_
_entity_poly.entity_id
_entity_poly.type
_entity_poly.pdbx_seq_one_letter_code
_entity_poly.pdbx_strand_id
1 'polypeptide(L)'
;MKNLLVIHYSQSGQLTEIIKNITSTITTKEINIDYHEIKMVKPYPFPWPKDEFFDVFPETFQQIPQPILPVPQHILNKNYDLIIFGYPVWYLTAGLPITSFLNTPDAKKLLKNKPIITVIGCRNMWIMAQEKLKVKLAQLNANLVGNIVLADRHINHISVITIVDWMFTGKKRKKFGVFPKPGVSQRDINESTKFGEVIKEHLIKGNYTNLQNNLLKKEAVKIKPFLILADKRANIIFSKMSTLILKKGEQSLSKRKFWLNFFNYYLLFAIWVIAPIVFMLFLLTYVFSIHKIKKDKEYYSSVRNTYNNERSLHK
;
A
#
# COMPACT_ATOMS: atom_id res chain seq x y z
N MET A 1 -11.24 5.68 -28.57
CA MET A 1 -10.74 4.63 -27.65
C MET A 1 -9.99 5.28 -26.50
N LYS A 2 -10.22 4.83 -25.27
CA LYS A 2 -9.52 5.26 -24.05
C LYS A 2 -8.40 4.28 -23.72
N ASN A 3 -7.28 4.76 -23.22
CA ASN A 3 -6.14 3.94 -22.83
C ASN A 3 -5.98 3.95 -21.30
N LEU A 4 -6.07 2.77 -20.69
CA LEU A 4 -5.83 2.54 -19.27
C LEU A 4 -4.51 1.79 -19.10
N LEU A 5 -3.63 2.29 -18.23
CA LEU A 5 -2.44 1.54 -17.80
C LEU A 5 -2.66 0.99 -16.39
N VAL A 6 -2.34 -0.28 -16.20
CA VAL A 6 -2.28 -0.91 -14.89
C VAL A 6 -0.81 -1.14 -14.55
N ILE A 7 -0.30 -0.46 -13.53
CA ILE A 7 1.03 -0.68 -12.98
C ILE A 7 0.87 -1.30 -11.60
N HIS A 8 1.48 -2.47 -11.36
CA HIS A 8 1.43 -3.07 -10.03
C HIS A 8 2.67 -3.92 -9.71
N TYR A 9 2.83 -4.21 -8.41
CA TYR A 9 3.72 -5.26 -7.94
C TYR A 9 2.96 -6.17 -6.97
N SER A 10 3.08 -7.48 -7.10
CA SER A 10 2.43 -8.43 -6.19
C SER A 10 3.38 -9.56 -5.83
N GLN A 11 3.69 -9.69 -4.54
CA GLN A 11 4.59 -10.76 -4.10
C GLN A 11 3.88 -12.12 -3.98
N SER A 12 2.69 -12.15 -3.38
CA SER A 12 1.95 -13.38 -3.09
C SER A 12 0.82 -13.68 -4.09
N GLY A 13 0.71 -12.89 -5.15
CA GLY A 13 -0.39 -12.98 -6.13
C GLY A 13 -1.70 -12.31 -5.70
N GLN A 14 -1.93 -12.06 -4.40
CA GLN A 14 -3.20 -11.49 -3.91
C GLN A 14 -3.54 -10.12 -4.54
N LEU A 15 -2.56 -9.24 -4.69
CA LEU A 15 -2.85 -7.94 -5.31
C LEU A 15 -3.15 -8.07 -6.80
N THR A 16 -2.45 -8.95 -7.51
CA THR A 16 -2.74 -9.28 -8.92
C THR A 16 -4.18 -9.76 -9.08
N GLU A 17 -4.65 -10.61 -8.17
CA GLU A 17 -6.05 -11.10 -8.16
C GLU A 17 -7.04 -9.95 -7.95
N ILE A 18 -6.78 -9.06 -6.97
CA ILE A 18 -7.61 -7.87 -6.72
C ILE A 18 -7.69 -6.98 -7.97
N ILE A 19 -6.54 -6.71 -8.59
CA ILE A 19 -6.43 -5.88 -9.80
C ILE A 19 -7.19 -6.51 -10.96
N LYS A 20 -7.02 -7.82 -11.20
CA LYS A 20 -7.75 -8.55 -12.25
C LYS A 20 -9.26 -8.47 -12.06
N ASN A 21 -9.75 -8.62 -10.83
CA ASN A 21 -11.18 -8.48 -10.55
C ASN A 21 -11.67 -7.05 -10.79
N ILE A 22 -10.92 -6.03 -10.38
CA ILE A 22 -11.27 -4.63 -10.68
C ILE A 22 -11.29 -4.38 -12.19
N THR A 23 -10.30 -4.86 -12.95
CA THR A 23 -10.19 -4.58 -14.38
C THR A 23 -11.15 -5.42 -15.23
N SER A 24 -11.62 -6.56 -14.72
CA SER A 24 -12.58 -7.44 -15.42
C SER A 24 -13.86 -6.72 -15.86
N THR A 25 -14.32 -5.74 -15.10
CA THR A 25 -15.53 -4.96 -15.38
C THR A 25 -15.26 -3.65 -16.13
N ILE A 26 -14.00 -3.33 -16.40
CA ILE A 26 -13.57 -2.15 -17.19
C ILE A 26 -13.45 -2.51 -18.68
N THR A 27 -13.08 -3.76 -18.99
CA THR A 27 -12.82 -4.22 -20.36
C THR A 27 -14.04 -4.05 -21.26
N THR A 28 -13.89 -3.24 -22.31
CA THR A 28 -14.90 -2.99 -23.35
C THR A 28 -14.21 -2.76 -24.69
N LYS A 29 -14.96 -2.72 -25.80
CA LYS A 29 -14.41 -2.36 -27.12
C LYS A 29 -13.83 -0.92 -27.18
N GLU A 30 -14.24 -0.05 -26.26
CA GLU A 30 -13.84 1.36 -26.23
C GLU A 30 -12.60 1.63 -25.37
N ILE A 31 -12.20 0.67 -24.52
CA ILE A 31 -11.10 0.82 -23.56
C ILE A 31 -10.02 -0.22 -23.84
N ASN A 32 -8.81 0.27 -24.11
CA ASN A 32 -7.62 -0.57 -24.20
C ASN A 32 -6.90 -0.57 -22.84
N ILE A 33 -6.51 -1.75 -22.35
CA ILE A 33 -5.85 -1.91 -21.05
C ILE A 33 -4.48 -2.54 -21.26
N ASP A 34 -3.42 -1.80 -20.90
CA ASP A 34 -2.06 -2.34 -20.83
C ASP A 34 -1.70 -2.67 -19.38
N TYR A 35 -0.90 -3.72 -19.20
CA TYR A 35 -0.42 -4.16 -17.88
C TYR A 35 1.10 -4.07 -17.83
N HIS A 36 1.59 -3.40 -16.80
CA HIS A 36 3.00 -3.37 -16.43
C HIS A 36 3.17 -3.89 -15.00
N GLU A 37 3.63 -5.13 -14.88
CA GLU A 37 4.11 -5.63 -13.60
C GLU A 37 5.54 -5.14 -13.36
N ILE A 38 5.75 -4.44 -12.25
CA ILE A 38 7.08 -4.00 -11.84
C ILE A 38 7.90 -5.23 -11.44
N LYS A 39 9.08 -5.38 -12.03
CA LYS A 39 10.00 -6.48 -11.74
C LYS A 39 11.32 -5.94 -11.22
N MET A 40 11.78 -6.46 -10.09
CA MET A 40 13.11 -6.17 -9.56
C MET A 40 14.18 -6.88 -10.41
N VAL A 41 15.38 -6.30 -10.50
CA VAL A 41 16.55 -7.05 -11.05
C VAL A 41 16.84 -8.26 -10.17
N LYS A 42 16.80 -8.10 -8.84
CA LYS A 42 16.83 -9.18 -7.85
C LYS A 42 15.43 -9.36 -7.24
N PRO A 43 14.65 -10.38 -7.63
CA PRO A 43 13.32 -10.61 -7.08
C PRO A 43 13.35 -10.85 -5.57
N TYR A 44 12.33 -10.34 -4.86
CA TYR A 44 12.11 -10.68 -3.44
C TYR A 44 11.41 -12.05 -3.33
N PRO A 45 11.88 -12.94 -2.43
CA PRO A 45 11.38 -14.30 -2.36
C PRO A 45 9.94 -14.34 -1.82
N PHE A 46 9.21 -15.38 -2.22
CA PHE A 46 7.97 -15.78 -1.58
C PHE A 46 7.84 -17.30 -1.70
N PRO A 47 7.76 -18.06 -0.58
CA PRO A 47 7.82 -17.60 0.81
C PRO A 47 9.16 -16.97 1.20
N TRP A 48 9.15 -16.20 2.28
CA TRP A 48 10.32 -15.53 2.83
C TRP A 48 11.11 -16.43 3.79
N PRO A 49 12.45 -16.51 3.62
CA PRO A 49 13.35 -16.81 4.72
C PRO A 49 13.23 -15.71 5.79
N LYS A 50 13.22 -16.11 7.08
CA LYS A 50 13.00 -15.18 8.19
C LYS A 50 14.04 -14.06 8.24
N ASP A 51 15.31 -14.39 8.05
CA ASP A 51 16.41 -13.42 8.08
C ASP A 51 16.26 -12.40 6.95
N GLU A 52 15.97 -12.83 5.72
CA GLU A 52 15.72 -11.95 4.57
C GLU A 52 14.48 -11.06 4.76
N PHE A 53 13.42 -11.60 5.37
CA PHE A 53 12.22 -10.83 5.68
C PHE A 53 12.57 -9.62 6.54
N PHE A 54 13.27 -9.81 7.67
CA PHE A 54 13.64 -8.67 8.50
C PHE A 54 14.72 -7.81 7.87
N ASP A 55 15.63 -8.39 7.09
CA ASP A 55 16.73 -7.65 6.48
C ASP A 55 16.23 -6.59 5.50
N VAL A 56 15.10 -6.78 4.80
CA VAL A 56 14.58 -5.74 3.87
C VAL A 56 13.87 -4.56 4.57
N PHE A 57 13.63 -4.63 5.89
CA PHE A 57 12.91 -3.59 6.63
C PHE A 57 13.52 -2.19 6.48
N PRO A 58 14.83 -1.97 6.72
CA PRO A 58 15.38 -0.63 6.78
C PRO A 58 15.29 0.12 5.44
N GLU A 59 15.67 -0.54 4.34
CA GLU A 59 15.60 0.01 2.98
C GLU A 59 14.14 0.24 2.56
N THR A 60 13.24 -0.69 2.92
CA THR A 60 11.80 -0.54 2.62
C THR A 60 11.22 0.66 3.35
N PHE A 61 11.51 0.81 4.64
CA PHE A 61 10.94 1.90 5.43
C PHE A 61 11.47 3.27 4.99
N GLN A 62 12.78 3.35 4.72
CA GLN A 62 13.47 4.56 4.26
C GLN A 62 13.30 4.82 2.75
N GLN A 63 12.64 3.91 2.03
CA GLN A 63 12.36 4.01 0.59
C GLN A 63 13.64 4.14 -0.26
N ILE A 64 14.71 3.44 0.14
CA ILE A 64 16.00 3.45 -0.57
C ILE A 64 15.83 2.67 -1.89
N PRO A 65 15.92 3.32 -3.06
CA PRO A 65 15.66 2.66 -4.34
C PRO A 65 16.55 1.44 -4.56
N GLN A 66 15.98 0.40 -5.16
CA GLN A 66 16.67 -0.80 -5.60
C GLN A 66 16.52 -0.98 -7.12
N PRO A 67 17.47 -1.65 -7.80
CA PRO A 67 17.41 -1.82 -9.25
C PRO A 67 16.15 -2.58 -9.71
N ILE A 68 15.45 -2.02 -10.70
CA ILE A 68 14.29 -2.62 -11.35
C ILE A 68 14.54 -2.83 -12.84
N LEU A 69 13.81 -3.77 -13.44
CA LEU A 69 13.77 -3.92 -14.89
C LEU A 69 13.05 -2.70 -15.52
N PRO A 70 13.51 -2.23 -16.70
CA PRO A 70 12.93 -1.07 -17.36
C PRO A 70 11.50 -1.34 -17.85
N VAL A 71 10.71 -0.28 -18.01
CA VAL A 71 9.38 -0.40 -18.62
C VAL A 71 9.52 -0.65 -20.12
N PRO A 72 8.75 -1.58 -20.72
CA PRO A 72 8.76 -1.80 -22.16
C PRO A 72 8.45 -0.53 -22.96
N GLN A 73 9.17 -0.32 -24.07
CA GLN A 73 9.04 0.90 -24.89
C GLN A 73 7.62 1.13 -25.43
N HIS A 74 6.89 0.07 -25.78
CA HIS A 74 5.50 0.18 -26.25
C HIS A 74 4.57 0.73 -25.15
N ILE A 75 4.87 0.50 -23.87
CA ILE A 75 4.14 1.11 -22.74
C ILE A 75 4.60 2.56 -22.54
N LEU A 76 5.91 2.82 -22.53
CA LEU A 76 6.47 4.15 -22.31
C LEU A 76 6.08 5.20 -23.35
N ASN A 77 5.84 4.77 -24.59
CA ASN A 77 5.57 5.67 -25.72
C ASN A 77 4.07 5.84 -25.98
N LYS A 78 3.21 5.23 -25.16
CA LYS A 78 1.76 5.35 -25.28
C LYS A 78 1.20 6.37 -24.30
N ASN A 79 0.18 7.10 -24.77
CA ASN A 79 -0.54 8.07 -23.96
C ASN A 79 -1.73 7.40 -23.24
N TYR A 80 -1.73 7.46 -21.91
CA TYR A 80 -2.82 6.91 -21.08
C TYR A 80 -3.73 8.01 -20.55
N ASP A 81 -5.04 7.72 -20.56
CA ASP A 81 -6.10 8.56 -20.01
C ASP A 81 -6.24 8.39 -18.49
N LEU A 82 -5.83 7.23 -17.96
CA LEU A 82 -5.90 6.86 -16.54
C LEU A 82 -4.84 5.80 -16.22
N ILE A 83 -4.34 5.82 -15.00
CA ILE A 83 -3.42 4.79 -14.49
C ILE A 83 -3.98 4.20 -13.19
N ILE A 84 -4.13 2.87 -13.15
CA ILE A 84 -4.33 2.12 -11.91
C ILE A 84 -2.96 1.72 -11.38
N PHE A 85 -2.64 2.14 -10.16
CA PHE A 85 -1.37 1.94 -9.50
C PHE A 85 -1.53 1.07 -8.25
N GLY A 86 -1.30 -0.23 -8.42
CA GLY A 86 -1.50 -1.24 -7.38
C GLY A 86 -0.24 -1.48 -6.55
N TYR A 87 -0.34 -1.50 -5.23
CA TYR A 87 0.78 -1.87 -4.38
C TYR A 87 0.41 -2.58 -3.06
N PRO A 88 1.31 -3.45 -2.55
CA PRO A 88 1.23 -3.99 -1.20
C PRO A 88 1.89 -3.05 -0.20
N VAL A 89 1.56 -3.20 1.08
CA VAL A 89 2.21 -2.47 2.18
C VAL A 89 3.22 -3.38 2.87
N TRP A 90 4.48 -2.95 2.91
CA TRP A 90 5.57 -3.59 3.65
C TRP A 90 6.10 -2.63 4.70
N TYR A 91 6.16 -3.07 5.96
CA TYR A 91 6.64 -2.26 7.08
C TYR A 91 6.05 -0.85 7.17
N LEU A 92 4.74 -0.70 6.93
CA LEU A 92 4.03 0.60 6.95
C LEU A 92 4.44 1.58 5.85
N THR A 93 5.06 1.08 4.78
CA THR A 93 5.42 1.79 3.56
C THR A 93 4.94 1.00 2.34
N ALA A 94 4.76 1.64 1.18
CA ALA A 94 4.56 0.88 -0.05
C ALA A 94 5.74 -0.07 -0.28
N GLY A 95 5.48 -1.27 -0.81
CA GLY A 95 6.54 -2.27 -1.00
C GLY A 95 7.74 -1.71 -1.76
N LEU A 96 8.95 -2.19 -1.43
CA LEU A 96 10.20 -1.64 -1.98
C LEU A 96 10.26 -1.62 -3.53
N PRO A 97 9.67 -2.58 -4.28
CA PRO A 97 9.56 -2.48 -5.74
C PRO A 97 8.79 -1.24 -6.22
N ILE A 98 7.75 -0.85 -5.49
CA ILE A 98 6.87 0.26 -5.81
C ILE A 98 7.60 1.59 -5.60
N THR A 99 8.26 1.74 -4.45
CA THR A 99 9.02 2.96 -4.15
C THR A 99 10.26 3.07 -5.05
N SER A 100 10.87 1.94 -5.41
CA SER A 100 11.96 1.90 -6.39
C SER A 100 11.51 2.35 -7.78
N PHE A 101 10.37 1.84 -8.26
CA PHE A 101 9.77 2.29 -9.53
C PHE A 101 9.52 3.80 -9.54
N LEU A 102 8.92 4.35 -8.48
CA LEU A 102 8.62 5.79 -8.39
C LEU A 102 9.87 6.70 -8.39
N ASN A 103 11.07 6.13 -8.20
CA ASN A 103 12.33 6.85 -8.30
C ASN A 103 12.97 6.79 -9.69
N THR A 104 12.36 6.09 -10.66
CA THR A 104 12.90 5.97 -12.01
C THR A 104 12.48 7.11 -12.94
N PRO A 105 13.26 7.38 -14.00
CA PRO A 105 12.84 8.26 -15.10
C PRO A 105 11.57 7.79 -15.79
N ASP A 106 11.38 6.47 -15.93
CA ASP A 106 10.20 5.84 -16.53
C ASP A 106 8.92 6.21 -15.77
N ALA A 107 8.93 6.13 -14.44
CA ALA A 107 7.79 6.56 -13.62
C ALA A 107 7.50 8.05 -13.80
N LYS A 108 8.52 8.90 -13.87
CA LYS A 108 8.32 10.34 -14.15
C LYS A 108 7.68 10.57 -15.51
N LYS A 109 8.11 9.84 -16.54
CA LYS A 109 7.53 9.93 -17.90
C LYS A 109 6.07 9.47 -17.93
N LEU A 110 5.76 8.33 -17.29
CA LEU A 110 4.42 7.75 -17.30
C LEU A 110 3.41 8.50 -16.43
N LEU A 111 3.80 8.94 -15.24
CA LEU A 111 2.86 9.43 -14.23
C LEU A 111 2.62 10.94 -14.29
N LYS A 112 3.52 11.71 -14.92
CA LYS A 112 3.43 13.18 -14.97
C LYS A 112 2.12 13.63 -15.62
N ASN A 113 1.39 14.50 -14.91
CA ASN A 113 0.10 15.05 -15.29
C ASN A 113 -0.98 13.98 -15.58
N LYS A 114 -0.81 12.75 -15.07
CA LYS A 114 -1.79 11.68 -15.27
C LYS A 114 -2.71 11.52 -14.06
N PRO A 115 -4.01 11.25 -14.30
CA PRO A 115 -4.89 10.83 -13.23
C PRO A 115 -4.52 9.40 -12.81
N ILE A 116 -4.35 9.22 -11.50
CA ILE A 116 -3.92 7.97 -10.86
C ILE A 116 -5.00 7.49 -9.89
N ILE A 117 -5.30 6.20 -9.94
CA ILE A 117 -6.05 5.50 -8.90
C ILE A 117 -5.09 4.55 -8.20
N THR A 118 -5.01 4.66 -6.88
CA THR A 118 -4.23 3.71 -6.08
C THR A 118 -5.08 2.52 -5.66
N VAL A 119 -4.51 1.32 -5.70
CA VAL A 119 -5.15 0.08 -5.23
C VAL A 119 -4.24 -0.61 -4.23
N ILE A 120 -4.69 -0.72 -2.99
CA ILE A 120 -3.91 -1.25 -1.87
C ILE A 120 -4.47 -2.60 -1.46
N GLY A 121 -3.62 -3.63 -1.49
CA GLY A 121 -3.88 -4.93 -0.87
C GLY A 121 -2.97 -5.11 0.34
N CYS A 122 -3.52 -5.13 1.56
CA CYS A 122 -2.69 -5.14 2.76
C CYS A 122 -3.30 -5.92 3.92
N ARG A 123 -2.56 -6.01 5.04
CA ARG A 123 -3.08 -6.50 6.31
C ARG A 123 -4.10 -5.50 6.87
N ASN A 124 -3.66 -4.43 7.53
CA ASN A 124 -4.62 -3.49 8.14
C ASN A 124 -4.11 -2.06 8.33
N MET A 125 -2.78 -1.85 8.35
CA MET A 125 -2.16 -0.53 8.45
C MET A 125 -1.59 -0.15 7.09
N TRP A 126 -2.18 0.86 6.46
CA TRP A 126 -1.83 1.35 5.13
C TRP A 126 -1.81 2.88 5.05
N ILE A 127 -2.23 3.55 6.12
CA ILE A 127 -2.53 4.98 6.12
C ILE A 127 -1.25 5.74 5.84
N MET A 128 -0.19 5.48 6.60
CA MET A 128 1.08 6.17 6.42
C MET A 128 1.79 5.76 5.13
N ALA A 129 1.59 4.52 4.65
CA ALA A 129 2.10 4.09 3.35
C ALA A 129 1.48 4.92 2.21
N GLN A 130 0.17 5.14 2.24
CA GLN A 130 -0.53 5.98 1.27
C GLN A 130 -0.14 7.46 1.41
N GLU A 131 0.05 7.99 2.61
CA GLU A 131 0.51 9.39 2.78
C GLU A 131 1.91 9.61 2.19
N LYS A 132 2.85 8.69 2.43
CA LYS A 132 4.19 8.73 1.79
C LYS A 132 4.06 8.65 0.26
N LEU A 133 3.19 7.78 -0.24
CA LEU A 133 2.95 7.64 -1.68
C LEU A 133 2.34 8.90 -2.30
N LYS A 134 1.37 9.54 -1.64
CA LYS A 134 0.77 10.81 -2.07
C LYS A 134 1.82 11.89 -2.26
N VAL A 135 2.73 12.05 -1.30
CA VAL A 135 3.86 12.99 -1.41
C VAL A 135 4.69 12.65 -2.65
N LYS A 136 5.05 11.37 -2.84
CA LYS A 136 5.85 10.95 -3.99
C LYS A 136 5.16 11.19 -5.33
N LEU A 137 3.86 10.90 -5.43
CA LEU A 137 3.05 11.16 -6.62
C LEU A 137 2.97 12.66 -6.93
N ALA A 138 2.80 13.51 -5.92
CA ALA A 138 2.81 14.96 -6.11
C ALA A 138 4.16 15.50 -6.58
N GLN A 139 5.28 14.96 -6.07
CA GLN A 139 6.62 15.29 -6.56
C GLN A 139 6.82 14.93 -8.05
N LEU A 140 6.13 13.89 -8.54
CA LEU A 140 6.11 13.50 -9.95
C LEU A 140 5.11 14.31 -10.79
N ASN A 141 4.38 15.26 -10.19
CA ASN A 141 3.24 15.97 -10.76
C ASN A 141 2.13 15.02 -11.25
N ALA A 142 1.95 13.88 -10.59
CA ALA A 142 0.82 12.98 -10.85
C ALA A 142 -0.42 13.45 -10.09
N ASN A 143 -1.60 13.25 -10.68
CA ASN A 143 -2.87 13.66 -10.09
C ASN A 143 -3.58 12.45 -9.46
N LEU A 144 -3.52 12.32 -8.13
CA LEU A 144 -4.25 11.25 -7.45
C LEU A 144 -5.75 11.55 -7.44
N VAL A 145 -6.53 10.77 -8.20
CA VAL A 145 -7.99 10.95 -8.34
C VAL A 145 -8.81 9.86 -7.67
N GLY A 146 -8.19 8.74 -7.30
CA GLY A 146 -8.85 7.65 -6.55
C GLY A 146 -7.93 6.85 -5.64
N ASN A 147 -8.51 6.24 -4.60
CA ASN A 147 -7.87 5.30 -3.70
C ASN A 147 -8.85 4.18 -3.32
N ILE A 148 -8.42 2.94 -3.52
CA ILE A 148 -9.14 1.72 -3.19
C ILE A 148 -8.27 0.91 -2.24
N VAL A 149 -8.83 0.48 -1.11
CA VAL A 149 -8.11 -0.28 -0.10
C VAL A 149 -8.88 -1.53 0.29
N LEU A 150 -8.26 -2.67 -0.01
CA LEU A 150 -8.68 -3.96 0.50
C LEU A 150 -7.69 -4.40 1.59
N ALA A 151 -8.19 -4.42 2.82
CA ALA A 151 -7.46 -4.81 4.00
C ALA A 151 -8.07 -6.08 4.63
N ASP A 152 -7.22 -6.91 5.20
CA ASP A 152 -7.61 -7.94 6.17
C ASP A 152 -8.45 -7.31 7.31
N ARG A 153 -9.62 -7.90 7.54
CA ARG A 153 -10.60 -7.41 8.52
C ARG A 153 -10.52 -8.15 9.86
N HIS A 154 -9.72 -9.21 9.96
CA HIS A 154 -9.56 -10.00 11.18
C HIS A 154 -8.95 -9.17 12.33
N ILE A 155 -9.11 -9.69 13.56
CA ILE A 155 -8.55 -9.09 14.76
C ILE A 155 -7.02 -9.01 14.61
N ASN A 156 -6.43 -7.90 15.07
CA ASN A 156 -5.03 -7.56 14.82
C ASN A 156 -4.05 -8.70 15.12
N HIS A 157 -4.17 -9.34 16.28
CA HIS A 157 -3.29 -10.43 16.72
C HIS A 157 -3.47 -11.71 15.90
N ILE A 158 -4.72 -12.09 15.63
CA ILE A 158 -5.04 -13.24 14.77
C ILE A 158 -4.45 -13.03 13.38
N SER A 159 -4.68 -11.84 12.81
CA SER A 159 -4.14 -11.45 11.51
C SER A 159 -2.62 -11.51 11.45
N VAL A 160 -1.92 -11.13 12.54
CA VAL A 160 -0.44 -11.28 12.66
C VAL A 160 -0.03 -12.76 12.63
N ILE A 161 -0.69 -13.63 13.39
CA ILE A 161 -0.38 -15.07 13.41
C ILE A 161 -0.54 -15.68 12.02
N THR A 162 -1.64 -15.37 11.34
CA THR A 162 -1.96 -15.95 10.03
C THR A 162 -1.06 -15.38 8.94
N ILE A 163 -0.78 -14.07 8.94
CA ILE A 163 0.07 -13.46 7.90
C ILE A 163 1.51 -13.97 8.02
N VAL A 164 2.05 -14.14 9.24
CA VAL A 164 3.40 -14.67 9.45
C VAL A 164 3.49 -16.12 8.96
N ASP A 165 2.49 -16.97 9.25
CA ASP A 165 2.42 -18.33 8.70
C ASP A 165 2.43 -18.31 7.16
N TRP A 166 1.65 -17.43 6.55
CA TRP A 166 1.59 -17.33 5.09
C TRP A 166 2.90 -16.86 4.47
N MET A 167 3.50 -15.81 5.03
CA MET A 167 4.72 -15.22 4.49
C MET A 167 5.89 -16.19 4.55
N PHE A 168 5.97 -17.05 5.58
CA PHE A 168 7.07 -17.99 5.75
C PHE A 168 6.81 -19.38 5.15
N THR A 169 5.55 -19.80 4.99
CA THR A 169 5.23 -21.11 4.40
C THR A 169 4.77 -21.04 2.95
N GLY A 170 4.32 -19.88 2.48
CA GLY A 170 3.71 -19.67 1.17
C GLY A 170 2.29 -20.23 1.06
N LYS A 171 1.78 -20.92 2.09
CA LYS A 171 0.49 -21.63 2.05
C LYS A 171 -0.63 -20.75 2.59
N LYS A 172 -1.56 -20.31 1.73
CA LYS A 172 -2.76 -19.56 2.14
C LYS A 172 -3.83 -20.50 2.73
N ARG A 173 -3.66 -20.87 4.00
CA ARG A 173 -4.48 -21.89 4.70
C ARG A 173 -5.06 -21.38 6.02
N LYS A 174 -6.03 -22.13 6.58
CA LYS A 174 -6.46 -21.96 7.97
C LYS A 174 -5.39 -22.56 8.89
N LYS A 175 -4.62 -21.72 9.58
CA LYS A 175 -3.58 -22.21 10.50
C LYS A 175 -4.23 -22.99 11.65
N PHE A 176 -3.72 -24.19 11.94
CA PHE A 176 -4.28 -25.13 12.93
C PHE A 176 -5.76 -25.49 12.71
N GLY A 177 -6.30 -25.29 11.50
CA GLY A 177 -7.72 -25.53 11.19
C GLY A 177 -8.71 -24.50 11.76
N VAL A 178 -8.34 -23.75 12.81
CA VAL A 178 -9.22 -22.82 13.54
C VAL A 178 -9.07 -21.36 13.12
N PHE A 179 -7.86 -20.94 12.76
CA PHE A 179 -7.64 -19.54 12.41
C PHE A 179 -8.18 -19.22 11.01
N PRO A 180 -8.63 -17.98 10.75
CA PRO A 180 -9.06 -17.58 9.43
C PRO A 180 -7.91 -17.63 8.42
N LYS A 181 -8.24 -17.59 7.13
CA LYS A 181 -7.22 -17.46 6.07
C LYS A 181 -6.55 -16.07 6.17
N PRO A 182 -5.24 -15.97 5.91
CA PRO A 182 -4.50 -14.73 5.98
C PRO A 182 -4.81 -13.77 4.84
N GLY A 183 -4.64 -12.47 5.11
CA GLY A 183 -4.71 -11.43 4.09
C GLY A 183 -6.14 -10.96 3.81
N VAL A 184 -6.37 -10.46 2.60
CA VAL A 184 -7.70 -9.99 2.19
C VAL A 184 -8.62 -11.20 2.00
N SER A 185 -9.84 -11.09 2.51
CA SER A 185 -10.84 -12.15 2.40
C SER A 185 -11.20 -12.41 0.93
N GLN A 186 -11.44 -13.67 0.55
CA GLN A 186 -11.83 -14.00 -0.83
C GLN A 186 -13.10 -13.28 -1.25
N ARG A 187 -14.03 -13.07 -0.32
CA ARG A 187 -15.25 -12.29 -0.54
C ARG A 187 -14.93 -10.86 -0.97
N ASP A 188 -14.05 -10.17 -0.24
CA ASP A 188 -13.67 -8.80 -0.58
C ASP A 188 -12.91 -8.72 -1.92
N ILE A 189 -12.10 -9.74 -2.24
CA ILE A 189 -11.44 -9.85 -3.54
C ILE A 189 -12.47 -10.03 -4.66
N ASN A 190 -13.42 -10.95 -4.52
CA ASN A 190 -14.46 -11.21 -5.53
C ASN A 190 -15.39 -9.99 -5.72
N GLU A 191 -15.75 -9.31 -4.63
CA GLU A 191 -16.59 -8.11 -4.66
C GLU A 191 -15.86 -6.86 -5.18
N SER A 192 -14.54 -6.92 -5.45
CA SER A 192 -13.78 -5.76 -5.94
C SER A 192 -14.15 -5.34 -7.37
N THR A 193 -14.84 -6.21 -8.11
CA THR A 193 -15.42 -5.93 -9.44
C THR A 193 -16.31 -4.68 -9.45
N LYS A 194 -16.97 -4.39 -8.32
CA LYS A 194 -17.83 -3.19 -8.14
C LYS A 194 -17.08 -1.87 -8.32
N PHE A 195 -15.76 -1.85 -8.11
CA PHE A 195 -14.96 -0.66 -8.31
C PHE A 195 -14.66 -0.40 -9.78
N GLY A 196 -14.49 -1.46 -10.59
CA GLY A 196 -14.23 -1.33 -12.01
C GLY A 196 -15.37 -0.67 -12.77
N GLU A 197 -16.63 -0.95 -12.39
CA GLU A 197 -17.80 -0.27 -12.96
C GLU A 197 -17.73 1.26 -12.78
N VAL A 198 -17.40 1.71 -11.57
CA VAL A 198 -17.22 3.14 -11.27
C VAL A 198 -16.07 3.73 -12.09
N ILE A 199 -14.94 3.03 -12.17
CA ILE A 199 -13.76 3.49 -12.91
C ILE A 199 -14.09 3.63 -14.40
N LYS A 200 -14.76 2.63 -14.99
CA LYS A 200 -15.18 2.61 -16.38
C LYS A 200 -16.03 3.83 -16.74
N GLU A 201 -17.05 4.14 -15.95
CA GLU A 201 -17.93 5.28 -16.19
C GLU A 201 -17.14 6.61 -16.25
N HIS A 202 -16.21 6.81 -15.31
CA HIS A 202 -15.39 8.02 -15.25
C HIS A 202 -14.34 8.08 -16.36
N LEU A 203 -13.76 6.94 -16.74
CA LEU A 203 -12.78 6.84 -17.83
C LEU A 203 -13.39 7.17 -19.18
N ILE A 204 -14.58 6.63 -19.48
CA ILE A 204 -15.30 6.92 -20.74
C ILE A 204 -15.64 8.42 -20.82
N LYS A 205 -16.14 8.99 -19.72
CA LYS A 205 -16.47 10.43 -19.63
C LYS A 205 -15.25 11.35 -19.63
N GLY A 206 -14.05 10.82 -19.34
CA GLY A 206 -12.83 11.62 -19.20
C GLY A 206 -12.88 12.63 -18.05
N ASN A 207 -13.73 12.41 -17.04
CA ASN A 207 -13.92 13.31 -15.90
C ASN A 207 -13.71 12.54 -14.60
N TYR A 208 -12.72 12.95 -13.81
CA TYR A 208 -12.31 12.24 -12.59
C TYR A 208 -12.65 12.99 -11.28
N THR A 209 -13.27 14.17 -11.35
CA THR A 209 -13.49 15.06 -10.19
C THR A 209 -14.27 14.38 -9.05
N ASN A 210 -15.29 13.58 -9.38
CA ASN A 210 -16.13 12.88 -8.41
C ASN A 210 -15.78 11.38 -8.25
N LEU A 211 -14.68 10.92 -8.86
CA LEU A 211 -14.33 9.51 -8.90
C LEU A 211 -14.15 8.94 -7.49
N GLN A 212 -13.37 9.60 -6.62
CA GLN A 212 -13.17 9.13 -5.25
C GLN A 212 -14.48 9.07 -4.46
N ASN A 213 -15.34 10.07 -4.59
CA ASN A 213 -16.62 10.08 -3.86
C ASN A 213 -17.52 8.91 -4.30
N ASN A 214 -17.53 8.57 -5.59
CA ASN A 214 -18.29 7.44 -6.11
C ASN A 214 -17.67 6.09 -5.70
N LEU A 215 -16.34 5.99 -5.63
CA LEU A 215 -15.66 4.82 -5.05
C LEU A 215 -15.99 4.64 -3.56
N LEU A 216 -16.05 5.73 -2.79
CA LEU A 216 -16.40 5.67 -1.36
C LEU A 216 -17.84 5.19 -1.13
N LYS A 217 -18.79 5.54 -2.01
CA LYS A 217 -20.16 5.00 -1.99
C LYS A 217 -20.19 3.47 -2.19
N LYS A 218 -19.17 2.89 -2.82
CA LYS A 218 -18.98 1.43 -2.97
C LYS A 218 -18.08 0.84 -1.88
N GLU A 219 -17.81 1.59 -0.81
CA GLU A 219 -16.95 1.22 0.32
C GLU A 219 -15.49 0.96 -0.08
N ALA A 220 -14.96 1.71 -1.05
CA ALA A 220 -13.56 1.56 -1.49
C ALA A 220 -12.53 1.79 -0.38
N VAL A 221 -12.88 2.52 0.68
CA VAL A 221 -11.99 2.75 1.83
C VAL A 221 -12.77 2.58 3.13
N LYS A 222 -12.26 1.72 4.03
CA LYS A 222 -12.78 1.57 5.40
C LYS A 222 -11.72 1.99 6.40
N ILE A 223 -12.00 3.05 7.15
CA ILE A 223 -11.08 3.60 8.16
C ILE A 223 -11.44 3.08 9.56
N LYS A 224 -10.47 2.42 10.20
CA LYS A 224 -10.51 2.11 11.64
C LYS A 224 -9.70 3.18 12.40
N PRO A 225 -10.33 4.06 13.20
CA PRO A 225 -9.64 5.19 13.85
C PRO A 225 -8.41 4.82 14.67
N PHE A 226 -8.50 3.73 15.45
CA PHE A 226 -7.38 3.22 16.22
C PHE A 226 -6.16 2.91 15.34
N LEU A 227 -6.36 2.39 14.13
CA LEU A 227 -5.26 2.05 13.24
C LEU A 227 -4.55 3.29 12.69
N ILE A 228 -5.22 4.44 12.58
CA ILE A 228 -4.55 5.71 12.24
C ILE A 228 -3.55 6.08 13.34
N LEU A 229 -3.99 6.02 14.61
CA LEU A 229 -3.13 6.33 15.75
C LEU A 229 -1.96 5.34 15.85
N ALA A 230 -2.25 4.04 15.73
CA ALA A 230 -1.24 2.99 15.79
C ALA A 230 -0.20 3.11 14.66
N ASP A 231 -0.65 3.32 13.42
CA ASP A 231 0.21 3.46 12.24
C ASP A 231 1.13 4.69 12.35
N LYS A 232 0.59 5.85 12.79
CA LYS A 232 1.39 7.06 13.05
C LYS A 232 2.47 6.84 14.11
N ARG A 233 2.12 6.24 15.26
CA ARG A 233 3.08 5.97 16.35
C ARG A 233 4.15 4.97 15.92
N ALA A 234 3.76 3.91 15.23
CA ALA A 234 4.69 2.90 14.74
C ALA A 234 5.66 3.50 13.70
N ASN A 235 5.20 4.40 12.82
CA ASN A 235 6.07 5.08 11.86
C ASN A 235 7.19 5.91 12.52
N ILE A 236 6.91 6.59 13.64
CA ILE A 236 7.94 7.35 14.37
C ILE A 236 9.06 6.42 14.85
N ILE A 237 8.68 5.27 15.41
CA ILE A 237 9.64 4.31 15.97
C ILE A 237 10.38 3.59 14.85
N PHE A 238 9.67 3.17 13.80
CA PHE A 238 10.26 2.51 12.64
C PHE A 238 11.25 3.42 11.92
N SER A 239 11.00 4.73 11.88
CA SER A 239 11.95 5.70 11.34
C SER A 239 13.28 5.69 12.11
N LYS A 240 13.23 5.75 13.44
CA LYS A 240 14.43 5.71 14.28
C LYS A 240 15.16 4.38 14.16
N MET A 241 14.43 3.26 14.21
CA MET A 241 15.00 1.92 14.12
C MET A 241 15.61 1.64 12.75
N SER A 242 14.93 1.94 11.65
CA SER A 242 15.46 1.71 10.30
C SER A 242 16.71 2.56 10.04
N THR A 243 16.72 3.84 10.44
CA THR A 243 17.92 4.69 10.35
C THR A 243 19.08 4.13 11.18
N LEU A 244 18.80 3.65 12.39
CA LEU A 244 19.83 3.05 13.25
C LEU A 244 20.40 1.78 12.62
N ILE A 245 19.55 0.88 12.11
CA ILE A 245 19.98 -0.38 11.50
C ILE A 245 20.83 -0.12 10.25
N LEU A 246 20.44 0.82 9.39
CA LEU A 246 21.23 1.19 8.20
C LEU A 246 22.63 1.68 8.57
N LYS A 247 22.77 2.47 9.64
CA LYS A 247 24.08 2.94 10.12
C LYS A 247 24.99 1.82 10.64
N LYS A 248 24.45 0.62 10.89
CA LYS A 248 25.21 -0.53 11.42
C LYS A 248 25.77 -1.43 10.33
N GLY A 249 25.48 -1.12 9.06
CA GLY A 249 26.12 -1.74 7.91
C GLY A 249 25.14 -2.09 6.78
N GLU A 250 25.71 -2.46 5.65
CA GLU A 250 25.01 -3.06 4.52
C GLU A 250 24.34 -4.40 4.89
N GLN A 251 23.50 -4.89 3.97
CA GLN A 251 22.80 -6.17 4.10
C GLN A 251 23.77 -7.30 4.45
N SER A 252 23.31 -8.27 5.24
CA SER A 252 24.09 -9.46 5.65
C SER A 252 25.30 -9.24 6.58
N LEU A 253 25.60 -8.02 7.04
CA LEU A 253 26.65 -7.79 8.05
C LEU A 253 26.20 -8.22 9.47
N SER A 254 27.11 -8.83 10.23
CA SER A 254 26.82 -9.40 11.57
C SER A 254 26.29 -8.36 12.57
N LYS A 255 26.81 -7.13 12.54
CA LYS A 255 26.34 -6.01 13.38
C LYS A 255 24.89 -5.63 13.05
N ARG A 256 24.52 -5.63 11.76
CA ARG A 256 23.14 -5.38 11.32
C ARG A 256 22.19 -6.48 11.80
N LYS A 257 22.62 -7.75 11.71
CA LYS A 257 21.84 -8.92 12.18
C LYS A 257 21.43 -8.81 13.65
N PHE A 258 22.31 -8.33 14.53
CA PHE A 258 21.98 -8.10 15.94
C PHE A 258 20.79 -7.12 16.10
N TRP A 259 20.83 -5.97 15.41
CA TRP A 259 19.76 -4.96 15.49
C TRP A 259 18.47 -5.40 14.81
N LEU A 260 18.55 -6.21 13.76
CA LEU A 260 17.37 -6.85 13.15
C LEU A 260 16.68 -7.83 14.10
N ASN A 261 17.46 -8.63 14.84
CA ASN A 261 16.92 -9.49 15.88
C ASN A 261 16.24 -8.68 16.99
N PHE A 262 16.88 -7.61 17.46
CA PHE A 262 16.27 -6.69 18.41
C PHE A 262 14.96 -6.10 17.88
N PHE A 263 14.94 -5.65 16.62
CA PHE A 263 13.74 -5.14 15.97
C PHE A 263 12.62 -6.19 15.89
N ASN A 264 12.94 -7.44 15.55
CA ASN A 264 11.97 -8.53 15.53
C ASN A 264 11.35 -8.77 16.92
N TYR A 265 12.16 -8.85 17.99
CA TYR A 265 11.63 -8.98 19.35
C TYR A 265 10.79 -7.77 19.77
N TYR A 266 11.24 -6.56 19.42
CA TYR A 266 10.49 -5.34 19.65
C TYR A 266 9.13 -5.36 18.95
N LEU A 267 9.03 -5.84 17.69
CA LEU A 267 7.75 -5.96 16.99
C LEU A 267 6.79 -6.89 17.70
N LEU A 268 7.26 -8.06 18.14
CA LEU A 268 6.44 -9.00 18.89
C LEU A 268 5.96 -8.36 20.20
N PHE A 269 6.87 -7.77 20.97
CA PHE A 269 6.53 -7.07 22.21
C PHE A 269 5.52 -5.94 21.98
N ALA A 270 5.72 -5.13 20.95
CA ALA A 270 4.84 -4.02 20.62
C ALA A 270 3.43 -4.50 20.21
N ILE A 271 3.33 -5.61 19.47
CA ILE A 271 2.04 -6.18 19.07
C ILE A 271 1.32 -6.77 20.27
N TRP A 272 1.98 -7.59 21.08
CA TRP A 272 1.34 -8.37 22.14
C TRP A 272 1.13 -7.60 23.44
N VAL A 273 1.96 -6.60 23.73
CA VAL A 273 1.93 -5.85 24.99
C VAL A 273 1.52 -4.40 24.77
N ILE A 274 2.22 -3.67 23.90
CA ILE A 274 1.98 -2.22 23.73
C ILE A 274 0.63 -1.96 23.04
N ALA A 275 0.28 -2.70 21.99
CA ALA A 275 -0.93 -2.43 21.21
C ALA A 275 -2.23 -2.57 22.03
N PRO A 276 -2.42 -3.60 22.89
CA PRO A 276 -3.56 -3.65 23.80
C PRO A 276 -3.63 -2.45 24.76
N ILE A 277 -2.51 -2.05 25.35
CA ILE A 277 -2.45 -0.90 26.27
C ILE A 277 -2.85 0.39 25.54
N VAL A 278 -2.28 0.64 24.36
CA VAL A 278 -2.61 1.82 23.55
C VAL A 278 -4.06 1.77 23.08
N PHE A 279 -4.62 0.59 22.82
CA PHE A 279 -6.03 0.43 22.49
C PHE A 279 -6.95 0.80 23.66
N MET A 280 -6.63 0.36 24.88
CA MET A 280 -7.38 0.75 26.08
C MET A 280 -7.35 2.26 26.30
N LEU A 281 -6.18 2.90 26.19
CA LEU A 281 -6.06 4.36 26.27
C LEU A 281 -6.85 5.08 25.17
N PHE A 282 -6.87 4.53 23.96
CA PHE A 282 -7.67 5.05 22.86
C PHE A 282 -9.18 4.98 23.16
N LEU A 283 -9.67 3.91 23.78
CA LEU A 283 -11.07 3.79 24.18
C LEU A 283 -11.45 4.82 25.26
N LEU A 284 -10.60 5.00 26.27
CA LEU A 284 -10.82 5.98 27.34
C LEU A 284 -10.88 7.43 26.80
N THR A 285 -10.11 7.73 25.76
CA THR A 285 -10.03 9.07 25.16
C THR A 285 -10.94 9.25 23.94
N TYR A 286 -11.73 8.24 23.57
CA TYR A 286 -12.51 8.20 22.34
C TYR A 286 -13.54 9.32 22.27
N VAL A 287 -14.34 9.48 23.33
CA VAL A 287 -15.43 10.47 23.40
C VAL A 287 -14.88 11.89 23.25
N PHE A 288 -13.78 12.19 23.94
CA PHE A 288 -13.11 13.50 23.87
C PHE A 288 -12.46 13.76 22.51
N SER A 289 -12.17 12.72 21.74
CA SER A 289 -11.48 12.81 20.45
C SER A 289 -12.40 12.70 19.22
N ILE A 290 -13.73 12.69 19.40
CA ILE A 290 -14.68 12.35 18.32
C ILE A 290 -14.59 13.27 17.11
N HIS A 291 -14.42 14.57 17.33
CA HIS A 291 -14.27 15.57 16.27
C HIS A 291 -13.01 15.33 15.43
N LYS A 292 -11.89 15.06 16.12
CA LYS A 292 -10.62 14.71 15.47
C LYS A 292 -10.74 13.41 14.69
N ILE A 293 -11.38 12.40 15.27
CA ILE A 293 -11.60 11.11 14.61
C ILE A 293 -12.42 11.27 13.33
N LYS A 294 -13.48 12.09 13.35
CA LYS A 294 -14.28 12.39 12.16
C LYS A 294 -13.44 13.07 11.07
N LYS A 295 -12.69 14.11 11.43
CA LYS A 295 -11.78 14.81 10.50
C LYS A 295 -10.73 13.88 9.90
N ASP A 296 -10.12 13.03 10.73
CA ASP A 296 -9.12 12.06 10.28
C ASP A 296 -9.76 11.02 9.33
N LYS A 297 -10.96 10.51 9.62
CA LYS A 297 -11.68 9.60 8.72
C LYS A 297 -11.95 10.24 7.35
N GLU A 298 -12.44 11.47 7.33
CA GLU A 298 -12.71 12.22 6.08
C GLU A 298 -11.42 12.53 5.31
N TYR A 299 -10.32 12.83 6.00
CA TYR A 299 -9.04 13.08 5.36
C TYR A 299 -8.44 11.81 4.77
N TYR A 300 -8.30 10.74 5.56
CA TYR A 300 -7.63 9.52 5.13
C TYR A 300 -8.45 8.67 4.17
N SER A 301 -9.77 8.87 4.09
CA SER A 301 -10.60 8.30 3.02
C SER A 301 -10.53 9.08 1.70
N SER A 302 -9.97 10.29 1.71
CA SER A 302 -9.86 11.15 0.53
C SER A 302 -8.50 11.04 -0.18
N VAL A 303 -8.44 11.58 -1.40
CA VAL A 303 -7.21 11.72 -2.19
C VAL A 303 -6.45 13.02 -1.91
N ARG A 304 -6.91 13.81 -0.93
CA ARG A 304 -6.23 15.05 -0.51
C ARG A 304 -4.79 14.76 -0.09
N ASN A 305 -3.91 15.70 -0.40
CA ASN A 305 -2.49 15.65 -0.07
C ASN A 305 -2.09 16.96 0.60
N THR A 306 -1.49 16.89 1.79
CA THR A 306 -0.99 18.06 2.52
C THR A 306 0.20 18.73 1.84
N TYR A 307 0.98 18.00 1.03
CA TYR A 307 2.16 18.52 0.33
C TYR A 307 1.84 19.72 -0.59
N ASN A 308 0.69 19.69 -1.28
CA ASN A 308 0.32 20.77 -2.20
C ASN A 308 -0.07 22.06 -1.48
N ASN A 309 -0.60 21.95 -0.25
CA ASN A 309 -0.95 23.12 0.57
C ASN A 309 0.31 23.84 1.08
N GLU A 310 1.39 23.12 1.37
CA GLU A 310 2.66 23.72 1.79
C GLU A 310 3.34 24.47 0.63
N ARG A 311 3.24 23.96 -0.60
CA ARG A 311 3.82 24.62 -1.78
C ARG A 311 3.06 25.89 -2.20
N SER A 312 1.75 25.98 -1.96
CA SER A 312 0.97 27.20 -2.22
C SER A 312 1.17 28.30 -1.19
N LEU A 313 1.69 27.97 -0.01
CA LEU A 313 2.04 28.95 1.04
C LEU A 313 3.46 29.54 0.86
N HIS A 314 4.26 28.95 -0.04
CA HIS A 314 5.64 29.36 -0.34
C HIS A 314 5.82 29.84 -1.80
N LYS A 315 4.74 30.21 -2.47
CA LYS A 315 4.72 30.89 -3.76
C LYS A 315 4.05 32.24 -3.62
#